data_AF-A0A1H2V490-F1
#
_entry.id   AF-A0A1H2V490-F1
#
_cell.length_a   1.000
_cell.length_b   1.000
_cell.length_c   1.000
_cell.angle_alpha   90.00
_cell.angle_beta   90.00
_cell.angle_gamma   90.00
#
_symmetry.space_group_name_H-M   'P 1'
#
loop_
_entity.id
_entity.type
_entity.pdbx_description
1 polymer ?
#
loop_
_entity_poly.entity_id
_entity_poly.type
_entity_poly.pdbx_seq_one_letter_code
_entity_poly.pdbx_strand_id
1 'polypeptide(L)'
;MKLYISTVAGAEPDPYDLGRIHLRDEAARLCSEDAKPKSDYLVYVELLNLFGAAMTARINSTKTSYTLPDGSRLACDGSKLTAKLKFQNVKLDLGLLELLIELKDVLQVSFNRLSNYSDKNDSLFLDLVDALEDSQNV
;
A
#
# COMPACT_ATOMS: atom_id res chain seq x y z
N MET A 1 9.72 -10.81 5.07
CA MET A 1 9.14 -10.20 3.85
C MET A 1 9.20 -8.70 4.02
N LYS A 2 9.29 -7.93 2.93
CA LYS A 2 9.09 -6.49 3.04
C LYS A 2 8.25 -5.94 1.91
N LEU A 3 7.17 -5.24 2.24
CA LEU A 3 6.47 -4.39 1.28
C LEU A 3 7.18 -3.04 1.27
N TYR A 4 7.43 -2.46 0.10
CA TYR A 4 8.09 -1.17 0.02
C TYR A 4 7.66 -0.40 -1.23
N ILE A 5 7.96 0.89 -1.21
CA ILE A 5 7.70 1.79 -2.33
C ILE A 5 9.05 2.20 -2.90
N SER A 6 9.18 2.11 -4.22
CA SER A 6 10.35 2.63 -4.93
C SER A 6 9.94 3.87 -5.71
N THR A 7 10.86 4.82 -5.86
CA THR A 7 10.77 5.94 -6.82
C THR A 7 11.49 5.51 -8.09
N VAL A 8 11.02 5.87 -9.28
CA VAL A 8 11.70 5.47 -10.52
C VAL A 8 13.13 6.03 -10.51
N ALA A 9 14.12 5.16 -10.69
CA ALA A 9 15.50 5.58 -10.85
C ALA A 9 15.73 6.11 -12.27
N GLY A 10 15.98 7.42 -12.43
CA GLY A 10 16.74 7.93 -13.58
C GLY A 10 16.17 9.09 -14.40
N ALA A 11 15.02 9.68 -14.06
CA ALA A 11 14.61 10.99 -14.57
C ALA A 11 14.59 11.98 -13.41
N GLU A 12 14.78 13.28 -13.67
CA GLU A 12 14.68 14.32 -12.63
C GLU A 12 13.47 14.03 -11.73
N PRO A 13 13.62 14.01 -10.40
CA PRO A 13 12.55 13.61 -9.51
C PRO A 13 11.39 14.58 -9.69
N ASP A 14 10.32 14.12 -10.33
CA ASP A 14 9.02 14.75 -10.18
C ASP A 14 8.71 14.71 -8.68
N PRO A 15 8.47 15.86 -8.02
CA PRO A 15 8.21 15.90 -6.59
C PRO A 15 6.96 15.09 -6.19
N TYR A 16 6.17 14.60 -7.15
CA TYR A 16 4.95 13.83 -6.93
C TYR A 16 4.99 12.36 -7.40
N ASP A 17 6.17 11.71 -7.50
CA ASP A 17 6.30 10.30 -7.94
C ASP A 17 6.76 9.29 -6.87
N LEU A 18 5.83 8.64 -6.17
CA LEU A 18 5.94 7.41 -5.40
C LEU A 18 5.98 6.34 -6.47
N GLY A 19 7.16 6.18 -7.04
CA GLY A 19 7.36 5.50 -8.30
C GLY A 19 6.72 4.14 -8.50
N ARG A 20 6.36 3.34 -7.47
CA ARG A 20 5.60 2.07 -7.53
C ARG A 20 5.46 1.39 -6.15
N ILE A 21 4.39 0.60 -5.95
CA ILE A 21 4.32 -0.40 -4.88
C ILE A 21 5.06 -1.67 -5.34
N HIS A 22 6.03 -2.13 -4.55
CA HIS A 22 6.72 -3.40 -4.80
C HIS A 22 6.57 -4.37 -3.64
N LEU A 23 6.51 -5.64 -4.00
CA LEU A 23 6.61 -6.75 -3.08
C LEU A 23 8.00 -7.38 -3.19
N ARG A 24 8.74 -7.44 -2.09
CA ARG A 24 10.01 -8.17 -2.03
C ARG A 24 9.95 -9.35 -1.08
N ASP A 25 10.28 -10.49 -1.65
CA ASP A 25 10.58 -11.71 -0.92
C ASP A 25 12.10 -11.79 -0.73
N GLU A 26 12.56 -11.44 0.46
CA GLU A 26 13.98 -11.49 0.80
C GLU A 26 14.52 -12.92 0.84
N ALA A 27 13.70 -13.91 1.21
CA ALA A 27 14.10 -15.30 1.30
C ALA A 27 14.34 -15.89 -0.10
N ALA A 28 13.43 -15.60 -1.04
CA ALA A 28 13.57 -16.03 -2.43
C ALA A 28 14.44 -15.08 -3.28
N ARG A 29 14.87 -13.94 -2.73
CA ARG A 29 15.54 -12.84 -3.46
C ARG A 29 14.73 -12.38 -4.69
N LEU A 30 13.41 -12.38 -4.57
CA LEU A 30 12.49 -11.95 -5.62
C LEU A 30 11.93 -10.56 -5.32
N CYS A 31 11.69 -9.81 -6.39
CA CYS A 31 10.98 -8.53 -6.36
C CYS A 31 9.89 -8.56 -7.42
N SER A 32 8.73 -7.98 -7.09
CA SER A 32 7.69 -7.76 -8.09
C SER A 32 8.22 -6.88 -9.22
N GLU A 33 7.90 -7.26 -10.45
CA GLU A 33 8.20 -6.50 -11.66
C GLU A 33 7.73 -5.04 -11.56
N ASP A 34 8.36 -4.21 -12.38
CA ASP A 34 8.11 -2.79 -12.48
C ASP A 34 6.71 -2.51 -13.02
N ALA A 35 5.78 -2.10 -12.15
CA ALA A 35 4.52 -1.51 -12.59
C ALA A 35 4.78 -0.15 -13.26
N LYS A 36 3.81 0.42 -13.98
CA LYS A 36 3.95 1.79 -14.51
C LYS A 36 4.07 2.78 -13.33
N PRO A 37 4.86 3.87 -13.46
CA PRO A 37 4.87 4.92 -12.44
C PRO A 37 3.48 5.51 -12.26
N LYS A 38 3.16 5.94 -11.04
CA LYS A 38 1.87 6.49 -10.63
C LYS A 38 2.12 7.69 -9.74
N SER A 39 1.17 8.63 -9.72
CA SER A 39 1.24 9.73 -8.77
C SER A 39 1.20 9.22 -7.32
N ASP A 40 1.84 9.97 -6.42
CA ASP A 40 1.88 9.69 -4.98
C ASP A 40 0.51 9.36 -4.39
N TYR A 41 -0.48 10.17 -4.76
CA TYR A 41 -1.85 10.01 -4.29
C TYR A 41 -2.44 8.66 -4.66
N LEU A 42 -2.24 8.21 -5.90
CA LEU A 42 -2.77 6.93 -6.35
C LEU A 42 -2.11 5.78 -5.59
N VAL A 43 -0.80 5.85 -5.35
CA VAL A 43 -0.09 4.86 -4.55
C VAL A 43 -0.60 4.84 -3.10
N TYR A 44 -0.80 6.02 -2.50
CA TYR A 44 -1.33 6.12 -1.16
C TYR A 44 -2.73 5.54 -1.03
N VAL A 45 -3.64 5.90 -1.95
CA VAL A 45 -5.02 5.38 -1.98
C VAL A 45 -5.04 3.87 -2.19
N GLU A 46 -4.18 3.34 -3.06
CA GLU A 46 -4.03 1.91 -3.26
C GLU A 46 -3.56 1.18 -1.99
N LEU A 47 -2.57 1.72 -1.27
CA LEU A 47 -2.12 1.19 0.02
C LEU A 47 -3.22 1.25 1.08
N LEU A 48 -3.98 2.35 1.11
CA LEU A 48 -5.07 2.54 2.07
C LEU A 48 -6.17 1.51 1.82
N ASN A 49 -6.49 1.23 0.56
CA ASN A 49 -7.46 0.19 0.18
C ASN A 49 -6.98 -1.22 0.55
N LEU A 50 -5.70 -1.53 0.33
CA LEU A 50 -5.11 -2.80 0.77
C LEU A 50 -5.20 -2.96 2.29
N PHE A 51 -4.85 -1.90 3.04
CA PHE A 51 -4.93 -1.89 4.49
C PHE A 51 -6.37 -2.02 4.99
N GLY A 52 -7.31 -1.28 4.41
CA GLY A 52 -8.74 -1.35 4.73
C GLY A 52 -9.33 -2.74 4.49
N ALA A 53 -8.95 -3.40 3.40
CA ALA A 53 -9.38 -4.77 3.11
C ALA A 53 -8.82 -5.77 4.14
N ALA A 54 -7.55 -5.64 4.53
CA ALA A 54 -6.92 -6.47 5.56
C ALA A 54 -7.53 -6.24 6.95
N MET A 55 -7.78 -4.99 7.32
CA MET A 55 -8.43 -4.61 8.58
C MET A 55 -9.86 -5.14 8.66
N THR A 56 -10.63 -4.99 7.57
CA THR A 56 -12.00 -5.50 7.48
C THR A 56 -12.04 -7.02 7.66
N ALA A 57 -11.12 -7.75 7.02
CA ALA A 57 -11.00 -9.20 7.24
C ALA A 57 -10.70 -9.52 8.70
N ARG A 58 -9.75 -8.81 9.32
CA ARG A 58 -9.33 -9.05 10.70
C ARG A 58 -10.46 -8.77 11.69
N ILE A 59 -11.06 -7.59 11.63
CA ILE A 59 -12.10 -7.15 12.59
C ILE A 59 -13.33 -8.05 12.50
N ASN A 60 -13.77 -8.35 11.27
CA ASN A 60 -15.02 -9.08 11.07
C ASN A 60 -14.83 -10.60 10.97
N SER A 61 -13.59 -11.10 11.05
CA SER A 61 -13.26 -12.51 10.81
C SER A 61 -13.77 -13.05 9.47
N THR A 62 -13.83 -12.19 8.45
CA THR A 62 -14.36 -12.51 7.12
C THR A 62 -13.25 -12.70 6.09
N LYS A 63 -13.63 -13.26 4.93
CA LYS A 63 -12.77 -13.27 3.75
C LYS A 63 -12.95 -11.96 2.99
N THR A 64 -11.85 -11.29 2.67
CA THR A 64 -11.84 -10.11 1.81
C THR A 64 -10.86 -10.31 0.67
N SER A 65 -11.08 -9.59 -0.43
CA SER A 65 -10.06 -9.48 -1.46
C SER A 65 -10.11 -8.13 -2.12
N TYR A 66 -8.96 -7.61 -2.49
CA TYR A 66 -8.82 -6.36 -3.19
C TYR A 66 -7.87 -6.56 -4.37
N THR A 67 -8.21 -6.00 -5.53
CA THR A 67 -7.40 -6.09 -6.75
C THR A 67 -7.02 -4.68 -7.17
N LEU A 68 -5.73 -4.43 -7.25
CA LEU A 68 -5.14 -3.19 -7.73
C LEU A 68 -5.34 -3.05 -9.25
N PRO A 69 -5.31 -1.83 -9.79
CA PRO A 69 -5.47 -1.56 -11.23
C PRO A 69 -4.44 -2.26 -12.13
N ASP A 70 -3.25 -2.58 -11.62
CA ASP A 70 -2.20 -3.31 -12.33
C ASP A 70 -2.44 -4.84 -12.35
N GLY A 71 -3.52 -5.32 -11.71
CA GLY A 71 -3.86 -6.72 -11.56
C GLY A 71 -3.23 -7.40 -10.34
N SER A 72 -2.41 -6.68 -9.56
CA SER A 72 -1.91 -7.17 -8.27
C SER A 72 -3.08 -7.37 -7.31
N ARG A 73 -3.01 -8.39 -6.46
CA ARG A 73 -4.16 -8.80 -5.63
C ARG A 73 -3.76 -9.13 -4.20
N LEU A 74 -4.60 -8.70 -3.28
CA LEU A 74 -4.65 -9.14 -1.89
C LEU A 74 -5.88 -10.02 -1.68
N ALA A 75 -5.71 -11.15 -1.00
CA ALA A 75 -6.80 -11.96 -0.47
C ALA A 75 -6.53 -12.29 1.00
N CYS A 76 -7.46 -11.93 1.88
CA CYS A 76 -7.36 -12.17 3.32
C CYS A 76 -8.43 -13.17 3.76
N ASP A 77 -8.08 -14.02 4.72
CA ASP A 77 -9.01 -14.86 5.44
C ASP A 77 -8.88 -14.55 6.93
N GLY A 78 -9.77 -13.69 7.43
CA GLY A 78 -9.79 -13.25 8.82
C GLY A 78 -10.03 -14.38 9.81
N SER A 79 -10.82 -15.39 9.43
CA SER A 79 -11.08 -16.57 10.26
C SER A 79 -9.84 -17.43 10.48
N LYS A 80 -8.93 -17.44 9.50
CA LYS A 80 -7.66 -18.18 9.54
C LYS A 80 -6.47 -17.31 9.89
N LEU A 81 -6.66 -16.00 10.02
CA LEU A 81 -5.59 -15.00 10.20
C LEU A 81 -4.49 -15.12 9.13
N THR A 82 -4.87 -15.39 7.89
CA THR A 82 -3.94 -15.50 6.75
C THR A 82 -4.20 -14.44 5.70
N ALA A 83 -3.16 -14.06 4.98
CA ALA A 83 -3.24 -13.20 3.81
C ALA A 83 -2.40 -13.77 2.67
N LYS A 84 -2.84 -13.51 1.45
CA LYS A 84 -2.17 -13.88 0.21
C LYS A 84 -1.99 -12.64 -0.64
N LEU A 85 -0.74 -12.32 -0.94
CA LEU A 85 -0.38 -11.26 -1.88
C LEU A 85 0.07 -11.89 -3.19
N LYS A 86 -0.47 -11.40 -4.30
CA LYS A 86 -0.06 -11.78 -5.65
C LYS A 86 0.26 -10.53 -6.43
N PHE A 87 1.52 -10.30 -6.68
CA PHE A 87 2.04 -9.36 -7.67
C PHE A 87 2.55 -10.19 -8.87
N GLN A 88 2.74 -9.58 -10.05
CA GLN A 88 2.95 -10.30 -11.32
C GLN A 88 3.76 -11.61 -11.21
N ASN A 89 5.02 -11.51 -10.82
CA ASN A 89 6.00 -12.58 -10.69
C ASN A 89 6.24 -13.03 -9.23
N VAL A 90 5.53 -12.45 -8.25
CA VAL A 90 5.73 -12.73 -6.82
C VAL A 90 4.41 -13.07 -6.14
N LYS A 91 4.37 -14.23 -5.48
CA LYS A 91 3.24 -14.66 -4.65
C LYS A 91 3.74 -14.94 -3.25
N LEU A 92 3.05 -14.41 -2.26
CA LEU A 92 3.38 -14.62 -0.85
C LEU A 92 2.13 -14.98 -0.07
N ASP A 93 2.26 -16.03 0.74
CA ASP A 93 1.31 -16.41 1.77
C ASP A 93 1.90 -15.99 3.12
N LEU A 94 1.15 -15.26 3.94
CA LEU A 94 1.63 -14.69 5.19
C LEU A 94 0.55 -14.58 6.25
N GLY A 95 0.96 -14.26 7.48
CA GLY A 95 0.04 -13.94 8.57
C GLY A 95 -0.66 -12.61 8.32
N LEU A 96 -1.96 -12.53 8.62
CA LEU A 96 -2.75 -11.30 8.46
C LEU A 96 -2.24 -10.17 9.37
N LEU A 97 -1.71 -10.50 10.55
CA LEU A 97 -1.13 -9.51 11.46
C LEU A 97 0.19 -8.94 10.91
N GLU A 98 1.05 -9.81 10.36
CA GLU A 98 2.31 -9.41 9.72
C GLU A 98 2.03 -8.46 8.56
N LEU A 99 1.05 -8.80 7.71
CA LEU A 99 0.63 -7.93 6.60
C LEU A 99 0.20 -6.54 7.09
N LEU A 100 -0.59 -6.48 8.16
CA LEU A 100 -1.11 -5.22 8.68
C LEU A 100 -0.01 -4.32 9.23
N ILE A 101 1.02 -4.89 9.86
CA ILE A 101 2.19 -4.15 10.33
C ILE A 101 2.94 -3.57 9.13
N GLU A 102 3.26 -4.40 8.12
CA GLU A 102 3.96 -3.96 6.92
C GLU A 102 3.19 -2.87 6.16
N LEU A 103 1.88 -3.05 5.96
CA LEU A 103 1.05 -2.05 5.29
C LEU A 103 0.97 -0.74 6.09
N LYS A 104 0.90 -0.80 7.43
CA LYS A 104 0.89 0.40 8.28
C LYS A 104 2.20 1.17 8.15
N ASP A 105 3.33 0.48 8.21
CA ASP A 105 4.65 1.12 8.12
C ASP A 105 4.83 1.79 6.75
N VAL A 106 4.44 1.11 5.67
CA VAL A 106 4.51 1.66 4.32
C VAL A 106 3.54 2.81 4.11
N LEU A 107 2.32 2.74 4.67
CA LEU A 107 1.36 3.84 4.65
C LEU A 107 1.93 5.09 5.34
N GLN A 108 2.55 4.93 6.51
CA GLN A 108 3.16 6.05 7.23
C GLN A 108 4.29 6.70 6.42
N VAL A 109 5.15 5.89 5.79
CA VAL A 109 6.22 6.39 4.92
C VAL A 109 5.65 7.15 3.71
N SER A 110 4.58 6.62 3.11
CA SER A 110 3.89 7.25 1.98
C SER A 110 3.27 8.59 2.36
N PHE A 111 2.57 8.63 3.50
CA PHE A 111 1.96 9.84 4.02
C PHE A 111 3.01 10.91 4.30
N ASN A 112 4.12 10.55 4.95
CA ASN A 112 5.20 11.50 5.25
C ASN A 112 5.82 12.07 3.96
N ARG A 113 5.94 11.27 2.91
CA ARG A 113 6.41 11.75 1.60
C ARG A 113 5.40 12.70 0.96
N LEU A 114 4.14 12.29 0.86
CA LEU A 114 3.06 13.15 0.40
C LEU A 114 3.08 14.49 1.13
N SER A 115 3.12 14.48 2.46
CA SER A 115 3.11 15.72 3.25
C SER A 115 4.34 16.63 3.03
N ASN A 116 5.50 16.06 2.68
CA ASN A 116 6.73 16.82 2.49
C ASN A 116 6.84 17.42 1.07
N TYR A 117 6.20 16.80 0.09
CA TYR A 117 6.35 17.18 -1.32
C TYR A 117 5.05 17.67 -1.98
N SER A 118 3.89 17.47 -1.34
CA SER A 118 2.61 18.01 -1.82
C SER A 118 2.57 19.53 -1.64
N ASP A 119 1.92 20.22 -2.57
CA ASP A 119 1.54 21.61 -2.35
C ASP A 119 0.56 21.66 -1.17
N LYS A 120 0.76 22.57 -0.23
CA LYS A 120 -0.12 22.75 0.92
C LYS A 120 -1.52 23.26 0.53
N ASN A 121 -1.68 23.72 -0.71
CA ASN A 121 -2.96 24.09 -1.29
C ASN A 121 -3.52 23.02 -2.22
N ASP A 122 -2.87 21.85 -2.33
CA ASP A 122 -3.40 20.74 -3.10
C ASP A 122 -4.68 20.24 -2.43
N SER A 123 -5.81 20.41 -3.12
CA SER A 123 -7.11 20.01 -2.61
C SER A 123 -7.18 18.52 -2.29
N LEU A 124 -6.49 17.68 -3.07
CA LEU A 124 -6.45 16.23 -2.82
C LEU A 124 -5.64 15.89 -1.58
N PHE A 125 -4.57 16.64 -1.30
CA PHE A 125 -3.83 16.49 -0.04
C PHE A 125 -4.68 16.90 1.16
N LEU A 126 -5.34 18.05 1.06
CA LEU A 126 -6.18 18.58 2.13
C LEU A 126 -7.35 17.65 2.42
N ASP A 127 -8.07 17.19 1.39
CA ASP A 127 -9.16 16.21 1.55
C ASP A 127 -8.65 14.91 2.21
N LEU A 128 -7.43 14.48 1.90
CA LEU A 128 -6.80 13.31 2.50
C LEU A 128 -6.47 13.52 3.99
N VAL A 129 -5.89 14.67 4.32
CA VAL A 129 -5.56 15.04 5.71
C VAL A 129 -6.83 15.16 6.54
N ASP A 130 -7.85 15.85 6.03
CA ASP A 130 -9.15 16.00 6.68
C ASP A 130 -9.79 14.62 6.94
N ALA A 131 -9.80 13.72 5.94
CA ALA A 131 -10.32 12.37 6.10
C ALA A 131 -9.56 11.53 7.16
N LEU A 132 -8.25 11.76 7.31
CA LEU A 132 -7.44 11.10 8.33
C LEU A 132 -7.68 11.69 9.73
N GLU A 133 -7.79 13.01 9.85
CA GLU A 133 -8.09 13.68 11.12
C GLU A 133 -9.47 13.30 11.65
N ASP A 134 -10.48 13.24 10.78
CA ASP A 134 -11.82 12.77 11.13
C ASP A 134 -11.81 11.31 11.62
N SER A 135 -10.96 10.47 11.04
CA SER A 135 -10.82 9.06 11.43
C SER A 135 -10.14 8.83 12.78
N GLN A 136 -9.38 9.82 13.29
CA GLN A 136 -8.73 9.74 14.61
C GLN A 136 -9.62 10.22 15.76
N ASN A 137 -10.71 10.94 15.45
CA ASN A 137 -11.67 11.47 16.43
C ASN A 137 -12.86 10.54 16.71
N VAL A 138 -12.81 9.28 16.22
CA VAL A 138 -13.82 8.22 16.42
C VAL A 138 -13.19 7.04 17.15
#